data_AF-A0A167EPV7-F1
#
_entry.id   AF-A0A167EPV7-F1
#
_cell.length_a   1.000
_cell.length_b   1.000
_cell.length_c   1.000
_cell.angle_alpha   90.00
_cell.angle_beta   90.00
_cell.angle_gamma   90.00
#
_symmetry.space_group_name_H-M   'P 1'
#
loop_
_entity.id
_entity.type
_entity.pdbx_description
1 polymer ?
#
loop_
_entity_poly.entity_id
_entity_poly.type
_entity_poly.pdbx_seq_one_letter_code
_entity_poly.pdbx_strand_id
1 'polypeptide(L)'
;MAFRAFFGPLWIIFTAGAALLLFFIVLGGSRNSTPLNEFFWLEADTSKVPGAPSLTRWTFYGICHVVDGRNANCTSNKADFGFDPIHTFGTHTGLPDDFATSRDVSIRPGVLEELVE
;
A
#
# COMPACT_ATOMS: atom_id res chain seq x y z
N MET A 1 -15.84 -20.63 37.26
CA MET A 1 -16.58 -19.54 36.58
C MET A 1 -15.73 -18.29 36.30
N ALA A 2 -14.62 -18.06 37.00
CA ALA A 2 -13.75 -16.87 36.80
C ALA A 2 -13.01 -16.82 35.44
N PHE A 3 -12.67 -17.96 34.84
CA PHE A 3 -11.97 -18.01 33.55
C PHE A 3 -12.76 -17.32 32.41
N ARG A 4 -14.10 -17.46 32.38
CA ARG A 4 -14.93 -16.87 31.31
C ARG A 4 -15.03 -15.34 31.40
N ALA A 5 -14.91 -14.78 32.61
CA ALA A 5 -15.04 -13.35 32.85
C ALA A 5 -13.81 -12.54 32.38
N PHE A 6 -12.65 -13.18 32.28
CA PHE A 6 -11.40 -12.51 31.91
C PHE A 6 -11.09 -12.62 30.40
N PHE A 7 -11.34 -13.78 29.79
CA PHE A 7 -11.08 -13.98 28.36
C PHE A 7 -12.10 -13.27 27.44
N GLY A 8 -13.33 -13.03 27.92
CA GLY A 8 -14.36 -12.30 27.18
C GLY A 8 -13.97 -10.86 26.81
N PRO A 9 -13.68 -9.97 27.78
CA PRO A 9 -13.31 -8.59 27.47
C PRO A 9 -11.98 -8.47 26.73
N LEU A 10 -11.02 -9.37 27.01
CA LEU A 10 -9.73 -9.41 26.31
C LEU A 10 -9.92 -9.64 24.80
N TRP A 11 -10.76 -10.61 24.42
CA TRP A 11 -11.11 -10.88 23.02
C TRP A 11 -11.72 -9.65 22.33
N ILE A 12 -12.64 -8.95 22.99
CA ILE A 12 -13.31 -7.78 22.43
C ILE A 12 -12.31 -6.65 22.21
N ILE A 13 -11.40 -6.40 23.16
CA ILE A 13 -10.38 -5.36 23.03
C ILE A 13 -9.43 -5.65 21.87
N PHE A 14 -8.94 -6.89 21.75
CA PHE A 14 -8.07 -7.26 20.61
C PHE A 14 -8.79 -7.19 19.27
N THR A 15 -10.04 -7.66 19.20
CA THR A 15 -10.83 -7.60 17.96
C THR A 15 -11.17 -6.16 17.58
N ALA A 16 -11.55 -5.31 18.55
CA ALA A 16 -11.82 -3.90 18.32
C ALA A 16 -10.54 -3.15 17.92
N GLY A 17 -9.41 -3.47 18.55
CA GLY A 17 -8.10 -2.93 18.19
C GLY A 17 -7.68 -3.32 16.77
N ALA A 18 -7.83 -4.59 16.40
CA ALA A 18 -7.57 -5.06 15.04
C ALA A 18 -8.47 -4.37 14.01
N ALA A 19 -9.76 -4.23 14.29
CA ALA A 19 -10.70 -3.51 13.41
C ALA A 19 -10.30 -2.03 13.24
N LEU A 20 -9.85 -1.37 14.30
CA LEU A 20 -9.40 0.02 14.26
C LEU A 20 -8.09 0.18 13.47
N LEU A 21 -7.13 -0.73 13.62
CA LEU A 21 -5.91 -0.73 12.82
C LEU A 21 -6.19 -1.00 11.33
N LEU A 22 -7.07 -1.94 11.02
CA LEU A 22 -7.51 -2.18 9.64
C LEU A 22 -8.19 -0.95 9.05
N PHE A 23 -9.01 -0.24 9.84
CA PHE A 23 -9.61 1.02 9.42
C PHE A 23 -8.57 2.09 9.09
N PHE A 24 -7.50 2.21 9.88
CA PHE A 24 -6.39 3.12 9.56
C PHE A 24 -5.59 2.70 8.34
N ILE A 25 -5.41 1.40 8.09
CA ILE A 25 -4.79 0.91 6.86
C ILE A 25 -5.62 1.31 5.63
N VAL A 26 -6.94 1.16 5.70
CA VAL A 26 -7.84 1.61 4.62
C VAL A 26 -7.76 3.12 4.43
N LEU A 27 -7.69 3.90 5.52
CA LEU A 27 -7.56 5.36 5.48
C LEU A 27 -6.14 5.87 5.15
N GLY A 28 -5.14 5.00 5.11
CA GLY A 28 -3.75 5.34 4.88
C GLY A 28 -3.56 6.09 3.56
N GLY A 29 -2.74 7.13 3.55
CA GLY A 29 -2.47 7.96 2.37
C GLY A 29 -3.56 8.95 1.96
N SER A 30 -4.74 8.94 2.61
CA SER A 30 -5.81 9.91 2.30
C SER A 30 -5.46 11.36 2.64
N ARG A 31 -4.56 11.54 3.62
CA ARG A 31 -4.07 12.83 4.12
C ARG A 31 -2.58 12.74 4.45
N ASN A 32 -1.86 13.84 4.24
CA ASN A 32 -0.43 13.98 4.58
C ASN A 32 -0.18 14.25 6.08
N SER A 33 -1.11 13.86 6.96
CA SER A 33 -1.03 14.12 8.41
C SER A 33 -0.93 12.81 9.18
N THR A 34 -0.15 12.81 10.27
CA THR A 34 -0.10 11.70 11.22
C THR A 34 -1.47 11.46 11.85
N PRO A 35 -1.92 10.20 12.00
CA PRO A 35 -1.19 8.95 11.74
C PRO A 35 -1.38 8.36 10.33
N LEU A 36 -2.19 8.98 9.46
CA LEU A 36 -2.58 8.40 8.16
C LEU A 36 -1.44 8.37 7.14
N ASN A 37 -0.39 9.16 7.34
CA ASN A 37 0.79 9.19 6.48
C ASN A 37 1.83 8.08 6.79
N GLU A 38 1.55 7.22 7.76
CA GLU A 38 2.43 6.10 8.13
C GLU A 38 1.88 4.74 7.66
N PHE A 39 0.60 4.69 7.26
CA PHE A 39 -0.03 3.47 6.77
C PHE A 39 0.07 3.35 5.25
N PHE A 40 0.58 2.22 4.79
CA PHE A 40 0.68 1.80 3.39
C PHE A 40 0.70 0.27 3.36
N TRP A 41 0.32 -0.31 2.22
CA TRP A 41 0.26 -1.78 2.09
C TRP A 41 1.39 -2.35 1.22
N LEU A 42 2.05 -1.50 0.42
CA LEU A 42 3.22 -1.87 -0.38
C LEU A 42 4.17 -0.68 -0.50
N GLU A 43 5.46 -0.95 -0.36
CA GLU A 43 6.55 -0.03 -0.67
C GLU A 43 7.42 -0.71 -1.72
N ALA A 44 7.77 0.00 -2.80
CA ALA A 44 8.69 -0.52 -3.82
C ALA A 44 9.66 0.57 -4.27
N ASP A 45 10.87 0.15 -4.63
CA ASP A 45 11.85 0.99 -5.28
C ASP A 45 11.47 1.15 -6.76
N THR A 46 11.19 2.39 -7.15
CA THR A 46 10.80 2.77 -8.51
C THR A 46 11.85 3.68 -9.16
N SER A 47 13.07 3.74 -8.63
CA SER A 47 14.18 4.55 -9.16
C SER A 47 14.55 4.22 -10.60
N LYS A 48 14.34 2.97 -11.04
CA LYS A 48 14.58 2.50 -12.41
C LYS A 48 13.47 2.91 -13.40
N VAL A 49 12.35 3.48 -12.92
CA VAL A 49 11.18 3.86 -13.73
C VAL A 49 11.18 5.37 -14.01
N PRO A 50 11.26 5.81 -15.28
CA PRO A 50 11.26 7.23 -15.61
C PRO A 50 9.90 7.87 -15.32
N GLY A 51 9.90 8.95 -14.53
CA GLY A 51 8.69 9.68 -14.13
C GLY A 51 8.12 9.25 -12.77
N ALA A 52 8.64 8.17 -12.17
CA ALA A 52 8.32 7.77 -10.80
C ALA A 52 9.32 8.38 -9.80
N PRO A 53 8.93 8.59 -8.53
CA PRO A 53 9.91 8.86 -7.47
C PRO A 53 10.81 7.64 -7.23
N SER A 54 11.91 7.82 -6.50
CA SER A 54 12.81 6.71 -6.16
C SER A 54 12.13 5.65 -5.28
N LEU A 55 11.32 6.08 -4.32
CA LEU A 55 10.56 5.20 -3.44
C LEU A 55 9.08 5.57 -3.54
N THR A 56 8.26 4.59 -3.95
CA THR A 56 6.81 4.75 -4.05
C THR A 56 6.13 3.85 -3.03
N ARG A 57 5.13 4.42 -2.34
CA ARG A 57 4.24 3.68 -1.44
C ARG A 57 2.84 3.64 -2.00
N TRP A 58 2.25 2.46 -2.04
CA TRP A 58 0.86 2.27 -2.42
C TRP A 58 -0.06 2.26 -1.21
N THR A 59 -1.17 2.96 -1.39
CA THR A 59 -2.28 3.06 -0.43
C THR A 59 -3.58 2.71 -1.13
N PHE A 60 -4.69 2.60 -0.39
CA PHE A 60 -6.00 2.28 -0.99
C PHE A 60 -6.54 3.38 -1.90
N TYR A 61 -6.03 4.61 -1.78
CA TYR A 61 -6.52 5.77 -2.51
C TYR A 61 -5.57 6.27 -3.60
N GLY A 62 -4.31 5.83 -3.61
CA GLY A 62 -3.29 6.38 -4.49
C GLY A 62 -1.87 5.89 -4.19
N ILE A 63 -0.93 6.42 -4.96
CA ILE A 63 0.49 6.36 -4.65
C ILE A 63 0.95 7.60 -3.88
N CYS A 64 1.94 7.40 -3.03
CA CYS A 64 2.60 8.45 -2.27
C CYS A 64 4.12 8.36 -2.46
N HIS A 65 4.76 9.53 -2.47
CA HIS A 65 6.22 9.62 -2.38
C HIS A 65 6.62 9.43 -0.92
N VAL A 66 7.88 9.05 -0.70
CA VAL A 66 8.44 8.95 0.65
C VAL A 66 9.34 10.14 0.93
N VAL A 67 8.95 10.96 1.92
CA VAL A 67 9.74 12.08 2.43
C VAL A 67 9.87 11.89 3.93
N ASP A 68 11.10 11.89 4.45
CA ASP A 68 11.41 11.63 5.87
C ASP A 68 10.78 10.34 6.42
N GLY A 69 10.69 9.30 5.58
CA GLY A 69 10.10 8.01 5.93
C GLY A 69 8.57 8.01 6.02
N ARG A 70 7.89 9.08 5.61
CA ARG A 70 6.44 9.25 5.64
C ARG A 70 5.84 9.44 4.25
N ASN A 71 4.57 9.10 4.11
CA ASN A 71 3.80 9.34 2.90
C ASN A 71 3.64 10.85 2.71
N ALA A 72 4.16 11.36 1.60
CA ALA A 72 4.06 12.77 1.22
C ALA A 72 3.79 12.87 -0.28
N ASN A 73 3.30 14.03 -0.74
CA ASN A 73 3.01 14.30 -2.15
C ASN A 73 2.17 13.19 -2.82
N CYS A 74 1.16 12.70 -2.12
CA CYS A 74 0.27 11.67 -2.65
C CYS A 74 -0.55 12.18 -3.84
N THR A 75 -0.80 11.29 -4.80
CA THR A 75 -1.77 11.53 -5.88
C THR A 75 -3.18 11.75 -5.33
N SER A 76 -4.06 12.38 -6.13
CA SER A 76 -5.45 12.61 -5.73
C SER A 76 -6.17 11.30 -5.39
N ASN A 77 -6.90 11.29 -4.27
CA ASN A 77 -7.65 10.12 -3.81
C ASN A 77 -8.66 9.67 -4.88
N LYS A 78 -8.53 8.43 -5.35
CA LYS A 78 -9.47 7.81 -6.29
C LYS A 78 -10.12 6.58 -5.66
N ALA A 79 -11.40 6.40 -5.93
CA ALA A 79 -12.04 5.10 -5.72
C ALA A 79 -11.52 4.17 -6.82
N ASP A 80 -11.05 2.98 -6.44
CA ASP A 80 -10.43 2.00 -7.35
C ASP A 80 -8.99 2.34 -7.79
N PHE A 81 -8.12 2.59 -6.82
CA PHE A 81 -6.68 2.70 -7.09
C PHE A 81 -6.01 1.32 -6.93
N GLY A 82 -6.02 0.55 -8.03
CA GLY A 82 -5.34 -0.74 -8.12
C GLY A 82 -3.82 -0.63 -8.27
N PHE A 83 -3.14 -1.77 -8.15
CA PHE A 83 -1.71 -1.86 -8.44
C PHE A 83 -1.48 -1.90 -9.96
N ASP A 84 -1.42 -0.72 -10.58
CA ASP A 84 -1.12 -0.56 -12.01
C ASP A 84 -0.05 0.51 -12.22
N PRO A 85 1.23 0.12 -12.28
CA PRO A 85 2.32 1.06 -12.42
C PRO A 85 2.36 1.73 -13.80
N ILE A 86 1.88 1.05 -14.86
CA ILE A 86 1.93 1.58 -16.23
C ILE A 86 0.98 2.77 -16.37
N HIS A 87 -0.25 2.63 -15.89
CA HIS A 87 -1.23 3.72 -15.93
C HIS A 87 -0.91 4.82 -14.90
N THR A 88 -0.23 4.48 -13.81
CA THR A 88 0.15 5.45 -12.76
C THR A 88 1.33 6.32 -13.19
N PHE A 89 2.38 5.72 -13.74
CA PHE A 89 3.60 6.45 -14.12
C PHE A 89 3.59 6.88 -15.60
N GLY A 90 2.65 6.38 -16.40
CA GLY A 90 2.52 6.73 -17.82
C GLY A 90 3.70 6.24 -18.67
N THR A 91 4.38 5.20 -18.22
CA THR A 91 5.56 4.63 -18.88
C THR A 91 5.49 3.10 -18.95
N HIS A 92 6.09 2.56 -20.00
CA HIS A 92 6.31 1.13 -20.19
C HIS A 92 7.79 0.75 -20.00
N THR A 93 8.67 1.74 -19.78
CA THR A 93 10.11 1.52 -19.63
C THR A 93 10.46 1.31 -18.16
N GLY A 94 11.33 0.34 -17.88
CA GLY A 94 11.74 0.00 -16.51
C GLY A 94 10.71 -0.84 -15.72
N LEU A 95 9.67 -1.34 -16.40
CA LEU A 95 8.62 -2.18 -15.82
C LEU A 95 8.63 -3.57 -16.48
N PRO A 96 8.45 -4.66 -15.72
CA PRO A 96 8.30 -6.00 -16.28
C PRO A 96 7.17 -6.09 -17.32
N ASP A 97 7.39 -6.85 -18.39
CA ASP A 97 6.43 -7.04 -19.50
C ASP A 97 5.08 -7.63 -19.05
N ASP A 98 5.06 -8.30 -17.89
CA ASP A 98 3.85 -8.85 -17.28
C ASP A 98 2.81 -7.76 -16.96
N PHE A 99 3.26 -6.56 -16.56
CA PHE A 99 2.37 -5.42 -16.34
C PHE A 99 1.77 -4.91 -17.66
N ALA A 100 2.49 -5.04 -18.78
CA ALA A 100 2.05 -4.57 -20.09
C ALA A 100 1.07 -5.54 -20.78
N THR A 101 1.19 -6.82 -20.46
CA THR A 101 0.50 -7.89 -21.21
C THR A 101 -0.69 -8.47 -20.44
N SER A 102 -0.67 -8.45 -19.10
CA SER A 102 -1.73 -8.99 -18.26
C SER A 102 -2.36 -7.90 -17.41
N ARG A 103 -3.62 -7.57 -17.70
CA ARG A 103 -4.49 -6.76 -16.80
C ARG A 103 -5.10 -7.62 -15.68
N ASP A 104 -4.71 -8.89 -15.64
CA ASP A 104 -5.18 -9.89 -14.71
C ASP A 104 -4.17 -9.96 -13.55
N VAL A 105 -4.64 -9.75 -12.32
CA VAL A 105 -3.83 -9.82 -11.08
C VAL A 105 -3.55 -11.29 -10.75
N SER A 106 -2.95 -12.02 -11.68
CA SER A 106 -2.35 -13.32 -11.42
C SER A 106 -0.86 -13.08 -11.29
N ILE A 107 -0.47 -12.53 -10.14
CA ILE A 107 0.94 -12.49 -9.72
C ILE A 107 1.41 -13.95 -9.69
N ARG A 108 2.17 -14.38 -10.70
CA ARG A 108 2.90 -15.65 -10.59
C ARG A 108 3.90 -15.49 -9.43
N PRO A 109 4.14 -16.54 -8.63
CA PRO A 109 4.96 -16.47 -7.42
C PRO A 109 6.47 -16.18 -7.66
N GLY A 110 6.86 -15.54 -8.76
CA GLY A 110 8.24 -15.12 -9.07
C GLY A 110 8.41 -13.64 -9.44
N VAL A 111 7.34 -12.86 -9.65
CA VAL A 111 7.47 -11.43 -10.05
C VAL A 111 7.99 -10.55 -8.89
N LEU A 112 7.77 -10.96 -7.64
CA LEU A 112 8.30 -10.24 -6.47
C LEU A 112 9.80 -10.44 -6.27
N GLU A 113 10.40 -11.51 -6.81
CA GLU A 113 11.84 -11.74 -6.70
C GLU A 113 12.62 -10.85 -7.69
N GLU A 114 12.04 -10.52 -8.85
CA GLU A 114 12.67 -9.65 -9.85
C GLU A 114 12.69 -8.15 -9.43
N LEU A 115 11.92 -7.77 -8.41
CA LEU A 115 11.91 -6.42 -7.84
C LEU A 115 12.93 -6.21 -6.71
N VAL A 116 13.65 -7.26 -6.29
CA VAL A 116 14.61 -7.24 -5.18
C VAL A 116 16.08 -7.31 -5.66
N GLU A 117 16.33 -7.59 -6.95
CA GLU A 117 17.65 -7.53 -7.61
C GLU A 117 17.84 -6.28 -8.50
#